data_AF-A0A7W4KGL8-F1
#
_entry.id   AF-A0A7W4KGL8-F1
#
_cell.length_a   1.000
_cell.length_b   1.000
_cell.length_c   1.000
_cell.angle_alpha   90.00
_cell.angle_beta   90.00
_cell.angle_gamma   90.00
#
_symmetry.space_group_name_H-M   'P 1'
#
loop_
_entity.id
_entity.type
_entity.pdbx_description
1 polymer ?
#
loop_
_entity_poly.entity_id
_entity_poly.type
_entity_poly.pdbx_seq_one_letter_code
_entity_poly.pdbx_strand_id
1 'polypeptide(L)'
;MNPTQKWYIDALDPRSGRAFASYRDGDLQDVMDLDAAQVTYFLEPPAFAPVQVSRSIAFSATRYQFQAGLFDEDGELPFNQLDDVVEFVRRSYLRRGGGGGGGPEPSVTPEPPPGPTEGPADLTGEDPLIDLRGIVKQFKAPEVNIPRGAALPVGFIDTEAKGSGTFAKRRLGRGALALALEQIAVFQTNGDFESSTRQRSRLLRLFQAIASAGLAEEAYAAAEGNTVIKNWLTQRFDHLKPFGPYWPLPESVDTSKIIPSLILAFLATGGGADLWPEVLHGFFEPDSWRWFGWYFSQREDDPVGLLAELAVPAELADAYKAQADAPMSVGQFLFSFLAAPQLAAEKSDLAIEVALFASACLVLPSVQSRLPDHGIYRRETRHRAALVAFEAEKWLRGNMPQKIFSEVAEALLTERNQMAVV
;
A
#
# COMPACT_ATOMS: atom_id res chain seq x y z
N MET A 1 39.24 11.55 1.00
CA MET A 1 38.79 10.17 0.77
C MET A 1 39.85 9.25 1.30
N ASN A 2 39.47 8.24 2.08
CA ASN A 2 40.40 7.22 2.57
C ASN A 2 40.78 6.33 1.36
N PRO A 3 42.07 6.13 1.03
CA PRO A 3 42.48 5.37 -0.15
C PRO A 3 42.00 3.91 -0.18
N THR A 4 41.53 3.37 0.96
CA THR A 4 40.96 2.02 1.05
C THR A 4 39.50 1.93 0.62
N GLN A 5 38.75 3.04 0.62
CA GLN A 5 37.33 3.03 0.31
C GLN A 5 37.07 2.90 -1.19
N LYS A 6 36.14 2.01 -1.55
CA LYS A 6 35.69 1.74 -2.92
C LYS A 6 34.17 1.81 -2.99
N TRP A 7 33.65 1.87 -4.21
CA TRP A 7 32.23 1.75 -4.48
C TRP A 7 31.86 0.28 -4.59
N TYR A 8 30.77 -0.11 -3.95
CA TYR A 8 30.21 -1.46 -4.01
C TYR A 8 28.74 -1.40 -4.41
N ILE A 9 28.24 -2.44 -5.07
CA ILE A 9 26.81 -2.59 -5.35
C ILE A 9 26.24 -3.44 -4.22
N ASP A 10 25.48 -2.83 -3.30
CA ASP A 10 24.91 -3.55 -2.16
C ASP A 10 23.67 -4.36 -2.55
N ALA A 11 22.95 -3.91 -3.58
CA ALA A 11 21.76 -4.55 -4.09
C ALA A 11 21.58 -4.28 -5.59
N LEU A 12 21.26 -5.30 -6.37
CA LEU A 12 21.09 -5.21 -7.83
C LEU A 12 19.82 -5.94 -8.31
N ASP A 13 18.93 -5.22 -9.00
CA ASP A 13 17.90 -5.81 -9.85
C ASP A 13 18.32 -5.60 -11.31
N PRO A 14 19.01 -6.58 -11.93
CA PRO A 14 19.51 -6.45 -13.29
C PRO A 14 18.39 -6.46 -14.34
N ARG A 15 17.19 -6.96 -13.99
CA ARG A 15 16.05 -6.99 -14.92
C ARG A 15 15.43 -5.62 -15.05
N SER A 16 15.28 -4.91 -13.93
CA SER A 16 14.70 -3.57 -13.90
C SER A 16 15.74 -2.46 -14.01
N GLY A 17 17.03 -2.80 -14.03
CA GLY A 17 18.14 -1.83 -14.11
C GLY A 17 18.28 -0.97 -12.85
N ARG A 18 17.92 -1.52 -11.69
CA ARG A 18 17.93 -0.79 -10.42
C ARG A 18 19.07 -1.27 -9.56
N ALA A 19 19.75 -0.36 -8.88
CA ALA A 19 20.82 -0.73 -7.97
C ALA A 19 20.96 0.23 -6.80
N PHE A 20 21.46 -0.30 -5.68
CA PHE A 20 22.00 0.48 -4.58
C PHE A 20 23.52 0.36 -4.60
N ALA A 21 24.20 1.49 -4.46
CA ALA A 21 25.64 1.54 -4.41
C ALA A 21 26.12 2.39 -3.22
N SER A 22 27.04 1.87 -2.43
CA SER A 22 27.64 2.57 -1.29
C SER A 22 29.14 2.76 -1.46
N TYR A 23 29.65 3.86 -0.90
CA TYR A 23 31.08 4.11 -0.77
C TYR A 23 31.56 3.68 0.61
N ARG A 24 32.23 2.54 0.70
CA ARG A 24 32.64 1.91 1.96
C ARG A 24 33.96 1.16 1.85
N ASP A 25 34.45 0.65 2.98
CA ASP A 25 35.55 -0.31 2.98
C ASP A 25 35.04 -1.68 2.51
N GLY A 26 35.93 -2.48 1.93
CA GLY A 26 35.59 -3.79 1.39
C GLY A 26 35.35 -4.86 2.44
N ASP A 27 35.88 -4.66 3.65
CA ASP A 27 35.68 -5.59 4.75
C ASP A 27 34.38 -5.24 5.51
N LEU A 28 33.30 -5.96 5.19
CA LEU A 28 32.01 -5.85 5.90
C LEU A 28 32.06 -6.46 7.32
N GLN A 29 33.21 -6.93 7.79
CA GLN A 29 33.31 -7.67 9.06
C GLN A 29 33.07 -6.80 10.31
N ASP A 30 33.28 -5.48 10.24
CA ASP A 30 32.99 -4.58 11.36
C ASP A 30 31.60 -3.94 11.22
N VAL A 31 30.57 -4.74 11.54
CA VAL A 31 29.15 -4.32 11.64
C VAL A 31 28.96 -3.16 12.62
N MET A 32 29.93 -2.90 13.51
CA MET A 32 29.86 -1.84 14.53
C MET A 32 30.16 -0.43 14.01
N ASP A 33 30.70 -0.27 12.79
CA ASP A 33 31.03 1.05 12.21
C ASP A 33 29.99 1.57 11.20
N LEU A 34 28.79 0.96 11.17
CA LEU A 34 27.64 1.41 10.37
C LEU A 34 27.09 2.80 10.76
N ASP A 35 27.55 3.38 11.88
CA ASP A 35 27.16 4.70 12.36
C ASP A 35 27.83 5.86 11.59
N ALA A 36 28.91 5.59 10.85
CA ALA A 36 29.45 6.57 9.92
C ALA A 36 28.53 6.61 8.68
N ALA A 37 27.88 7.75 8.42
CA ALA A 37 26.97 7.96 7.30
C ALA A 37 27.62 7.55 5.96
N GLN A 38 27.42 6.30 5.56
CA GLN A 38 27.90 5.79 4.28
C GLN A 38 27.12 6.49 3.17
N VAL A 39 27.84 7.00 2.19
CA VAL A 39 27.22 7.66 1.04
C VAL A 39 26.64 6.56 0.15
N THR A 40 25.32 6.41 0.17
CA THR A 40 24.60 5.45 -0.66
C THR A 40 23.78 6.18 -1.73
N TYR A 41 23.89 5.69 -2.96
CA TYR A 41 23.11 6.14 -4.11
C TYR A 41 22.21 5.03 -4.64
N PHE A 42 21.04 5.43 -5.13
CA PHE A 42 20.11 4.62 -5.90
C PHE A 42 20.23 4.97 -7.38
N LEU A 43 20.26 3.94 -8.21
CA LEU A 43 20.36 4.02 -9.66
C LEU A 43 19.09 3.43 -10.27
N GLU A 44 18.48 4.13 -11.22
CA GLU A 44 17.34 3.61 -11.98
C GLU A 44 17.31 4.15 -13.42
N PRO A 45 16.73 3.39 -14.37
CA PRO A 45 16.45 3.89 -15.71
C PRO A 45 15.39 5.01 -15.69
N PRO A 46 15.30 5.83 -16.75
CA PRO A 46 16.11 5.78 -17.97
C PRO A 46 17.45 6.52 -17.85
N ALA A 47 17.58 7.46 -16.91
CA ALA A 47 18.74 8.34 -16.84
C ALA A 47 19.96 7.68 -16.18
N PHE A 48 19.75 6.73 -15.27
CA PHE A 48 20.80 6.18 -14.40
C PHE A 48 21.59 7.27 -13.67
N ALA A 49 20.95 8.42 -13.42
CA ALA A 49 21.53 9.49 -12.62
C ALA A 49 21.53 9.06 -11.15
N PRO A 50 22.68 9.10 -10.43
CA PRO A 50 22.72 8.73 -9.03
C PRO A 50 21.83 9.63 -8.17
N VAL A 51 20.88 9.03 -7.45
CA VAL A 51 20.02 9.71 -6.49
C VAL A 51 20.41 9.28 -5.09
N GLN A 52 20.75 10.22 -4.21
CA GLN A 52 21.11 9.86 -2.84
C GLN A 52 19.94 9.15 -2.16
N VAL A 53 20.23 8.03 -1.49
CA VAL A 53 19.18 7.20 -0.89
C VAL A 53 18.48 7.97 0.22
N SER A 54 17.16 8.09 0.09
CA SER A 54 16.26 8.53 1.13
C SER A 54 15.52 7.33 1.74
N ARG A 55 14.86 7.54 2.88
CA ARG A 55 14.02 6.49 3.50
C ARG A 55 12.91 6.01 2.56
N SER A 56 12.30 6.90 1.77
CA SER A 56 11.24 6.50 0.83
C SER A 56 11.77 5.61 -0.29
N ILE A 57 12.97 5.87 -0.80
CA ILE A 57 13.64 5.03 -1.79
C ILE A 57 13.96 3.65 -1.19
N ALA A 58 14.51 3.62 0.03
CA ALA A 58 14.79 2.35 0.72
C ALA A 58 13.52 1.51 0.95
N PHE A 59 12.40 2.12 1.35
CA PHE A 59 11.12 1.43 1.50
C PHE A 59 10.51 0.99 0.16
N SER A 60 10.64 1.81 -0.87
CA SER A 60 10.25 1.43 -2.24
C SER A 60 11.04 0.19 -2.68
N ALA A 61 12.33 0.14 -2.35
CA ALA A 61 13.22 -0.94 -2.73
C ALA A 61 12.84 -2.30 -2.19
N THR A 62 12.21 -2.38 -1.02
CA THR A 62 11.74 -3.66 -0.45
C THR A 62 10.68 -4.35 -1.30
N ARG A 63 10.14 -3.68 -2.34
CA ARG A 63 9.15 -4.22 -3.28
C ARG A 63 9.76 -4.84 -4.52
N TYR A 64 11.05 -4.65 -4.77
CA TYR A 64 11.72 -5.20 -5.94
C TYR A 64 12.54 -6.43 -5.57
N GLN A 65 12.82 -7.26 -6.58
CA GLN A 65 13.63 -8.47 -6.43
C GLN A 65 15.11 -8.11 -6.60
N PHE A 66 15.66 -7.43 -5.58
CA PHE A 66 17.09 -7.19 -5.52
C PHE A 66 17.84 -8.48 -5.16
N GLN A 67 18.88 -8.78 -5.92
CA GLN A 67 19.96 -9.65 -5.47
C GLN A 67 20.86 -8.85 -4.52
N ALA A 68 21.29 -9.47 -3.43
CA ALA A 68 22.27 -8.87 -2.53
C ALA A 68 23.67 -8.91 -3.17
N GLY A 69 24.34 -7.76 -3.16
CA GLY A 69 25.73 -7.63 -3.61
C GLY A 69 25.97 -7.85 -5.10
N LEU A 70 27.21 -7.62 -5.53
CA LEU A 70 27.77 -8.14 -6.77
C LEU A 70 29.06 -8.90 -6.42
N PHE A 71 29.08 -10.22 -6.68
CA PHE A 71 30.17 -11.10 -6.28
C PHE A 71 30.77 -11.86 -7.47
N ASP A 72 32.06 -12.14 -7.42
CA ASP A 72 32.79 -13.08 -8.27
C ASP A 72 33.41 -14.23 -7.43
N GLU A 73 34.38 -14.96 -8.00
CA GLU A 73 35.06 -16.06 -7.30
C GLU A 73 35.96 -15.58 -6.16
N ASP A 74 36.45 -14.34 -6.24
CA ASP A 74 37.40 -13.74 -5.29
C ASP A 74 36.71 -12.91 -4.21
N GLY A 75 35.44 -12.53 -4.40
CA GLY A 75 34.61 -11.89 -3.39
C GLY A 75 33.67 -10.83 -3.94
N GLU A 76 33.38 -9.80 -3.13
CA GLU A 76 32.54 -8.67 -3.57
C GLU A 76 33.33 -7.76 -4.50
N LEU A 77 32.78 -7.46 -5.68
CA LEU A 77 33.45 -6.69 -6.72
C LEU A 77 33.52 -5.18 -6.38
N PRO A 78 34.73 -4.60 -6.20
CA PRO A 78 34.88 -3.18 -5.96
C PRO A 78 34.93 -2.37 -7.25
N PHE A 79 34.40 -1.15 -7.19
CA PHE A 79 34.49 -0.14 -8.25
C PHE A 79 35.29 1.07 -7.75
N ASN A 80 36.09 1.66 -8.63
CA ASN A 80 36.92 2.81 -8.25
C ASN A 80 36.10 4.11 -8.23
N GLN A 81 35.12 4.23 -9.12
CA GLN A 81 34.31 5.44 -9.28
C GLN A 81 32.82 5.08 -9.35
N LEU A 82 31.96 6.00 -8.92
CA LEU A 82 30.50 5.82 -9.01
C LEU A 82 30.03 5.68 -10.46
N ASP A 83 30.69 6.37 -11.39
CA ASP A 83 30.40 6.28 -12.83
C ASP A 83 30.62 4.87 -13.40
N ASP A 84 31.60 4.12 -12.85
CA ASP A 84 31.83 2.72 -13.23
C ASP A 84 30.64 1.84 -12.80
N VAL A 85 30.08 2.10 -11.62
CA VAL A 85 28.88 1.42 -11.12
C VAL A 85 27.67 1.75 -12.00
N VAL A 86 27.48 3.03 -12.31
CA VAL A 86 26.40 3.51 -13.18
C VAL A 86 26.47 2.82 -14.55
N GLU A 87 27.64 2.77 -15.16
CA GLU A 87 27.84 2.14 -16.46
C GLU A 87 27.64 0.62 -16.38
N PHE A 88 28.09 -0.03 -15.31
CA PHE A 88 27.84 -1.46 -15.09
C PHE A 88 26.34 -1.78 -15.01
N VAL A 89 25.59 -1.02 -14.21
CA VAL A 89 24.13 -1.23 -14.02
C VAL A 89 23.38 -0.93 -15.32
N ARG A 90 23.74 0.16 -16.01
CA ARG A 90 23.20 0.52 -17.32
C ARG A 90 23.44 -0.60 -18.35
N ARG A 91 24.66 -1.13 -18.44
CA ARG A 91 24.98 -2.25 -19.35
C ARG A 91 24.25 -3.52 -18.99
N SER A 92 24.13 -3.83 -17.70
CA SER A 92 23.40 -5.01 -17.23
C SER A 92 21.92 -4.95 -17.62
N TYR A 93 21.31 -3.78 -17.48
CA TYR A 93 19.94 -3.51 -17.94
C TYR A 93 19.80 -3.62 -19.46
N LEU A 94 20.66 -2.93 -20.22
CA LEU A 94 20.60 -2.91 -21.69
C LEU A 94 20.88 -4.27 -22.31
N ARG A 95 21.79 -5.06 -21.73
CA ARG A 95 22.12 -6.41 -22.21
C ARG A 95 20.97 -7.41 -22.02
N ARG A 96 20.02 -7.10 -21.13
CA ARG A 96 18.78 -7.86 -20.91
C ARG A 96 17.59 -7.32 -21.72
N GLY A 97 17.64 -6.06 -22.14
CA GLY A 97 16.63 -5.42 -22.99
C GLY A 97 16.67 -5.81 -24.47
N GLY A 98 17.74 -6.47 -24.92
CA GLY A 98 17.85 -7.03 -26.28
C GLY A 98 17.47 -8.52 -26.33
N GLY A 99 16.23 -8.82 -26.74
CA GLY A 99 15.58 -10.14 -26.87
C GLY A 99 16.47 -11.41 -26.93
N GLY A 100 16.76 -11.95 -28.11
CA GLY A 100 17.52 -13.19 -28.33
C GLY A 100 17.01 -14.32 -29.27
N GLY A 101 17.34 -15.61 -29.07
CA GLY A 101 16.72 -16.84 -29.58
C GLY A 101 17.28 -18.09 -28.85
N GLY A 102 16.46 -19.11 -28.60
CA GLY A 102 16.83 -20.31 -27.83
C GLY A 102 17.58 -21.36 -28.65
N GLY A 103 18.62 -21.94 -28.06
CA GLY A 103 18.93 -23.36 -28.21
C GLY A 103 18.36 -24.13 -27.01
N PRO A 104 18.20 -25.45 -27.07
CA PRO A 104 18.28 -26.22 -25.85
C PRO A 104 19.72 -26.04 -25.36
N GLU A 105 19.84 -25.45 -24.17
CA GLU A 105 20.99 -24.76 -23.55
C GLU A 105 20.90 -23.22 -23.66
N PRO A 106 21.18 -22.50 -22.57
CA PRO A 106 20.32 -21.44 -22.05
C PRO A 106 20.16 -20.19 -22.93
N SER A 107 18.89 -19.93 -23.27
CA SER A 107 18.11 -18.66 -23.29
C SER A 107 18.62 -17.42 -24.03
N VAL A 108 17.95 -17.07 -25.13
CA VAL A 108 17.77 -15.68 -25.64
C VAL A 108 16.40 -15.69 -26.47
N THR A 109 15.65 -14.60 -26.77
CA THR A 109 14.31 -14.55 -27.50
C THR A 109 14.11 -13.69 -28.83
N PRO A 110 13.55 -14.19 -29.98
CA PRO A 110 13.70 -13.65 -31.38
C PRO A 110 13.34 -12.17 -31.69
N GLU A 111 14.04 -11.57 -32.67
CA GLU A 111 13.88 -10.18 -33.18
C GLU A 111 12.61 -9.94 -34.04
N PRO A 112 11.88 -8.82 -33.83
CA PRO A 112 10.82 -8.33 -34.71
C PRO A 112 11.31 -7.29 -35.75
N PRO A 113 10.52 -7.03 -36.82
CA PRO A 113 11.00 -6.46 -38.09
C PRO A 113 11.15 -4.93 -38.10
N PRO A 114 11.89 -4.35 -39.07
CA PRO A 114 12.26 -2.94 -39.05
C PRO A 114 11.14 -2.01 -39.50
N GLY A 115 10.86 -0.99 -38.67
CA GLY A 115 10.06 0.19 -39.00
C GLY A 115 10.92 1.44 -39.21
N PRO A 116 10.38 2.49 -39.84
CA PRO A 116 11.14 3.42 -40.68
C PRO A 116 11.85 4.54 -39.93
N THR A 117 12.97 4.92 -40.52
CA THR A 117 13.86 6.04 -40.18
C THR A 117 13.27 7.36 -40.67
N GLU A 118 13.15 8.37 -39.81
CA GLU A 118 13.22 9.78 -40.21
C GLU A 118 13.65 10.69 -39.04
N GLY A 119 14.47 11.69 -39.35
CA GLY A 119 15.39 12.40 -38.46
C GLY A 119 14.87 13.66 -37.75
N PRO A 120 15.79 14.48 -37.22
CA PRO A 120 15.52 15.38 -36.10
C PRO A 120 15.00 16.76 -36.52
N ALA A 121 14.16 17.35 -35.67
CA ALA A 121 13.81 18.76 -35.72
C ALA A 121 14.58 19.54 -34.64
N ASP A 122 15.14 20.65 -35.10
CA ASP A 122 15.94 21.65 -34.43
C ASP A 122 15.14 22.40 -33.34
N LEU A 123 15.74 22.65 -32.18
CA LEU A 123 15.20 23.52 -31.14
C LEU A 123 16.31 24.44 -30.60
N THR A 124 16.49 25.57 -31.27
CA THR A 124 17.03 26.79 -30.69
C THR A 124 15.90 27.51 -29.93
N GLY A 125 16.01 27.67 -28.62
CA GLY A 125 15.08 28.44 -27.81
C GLY A 125 15.53 28.59 -26.37
N GLU A 126 15.47 29.82 -25.87
CA GLU A 126 16.10 30.35 -24.66
C GLU A 126 15.73 29.66 -23.32
N ASP A 127 16.67 29.78 -22.39
CA ASP A 127 16.66 29.32 -21.00
C ASP A 127 15.58 30.01 -20.14
N PRO A 128 14.65 29.28 -19.48
CA PRO A 128 13.90 29.80 -18.37
C PRO A 128 14.48 29.25 -17.06
N LEU A 129 15.41 30.00 -16.47
CA LEU A 129 15.66 29.95 -15.04
C LEU A 129 14.36 30.32 -14.31
N ILE A 130 13.62 29.27 -13.94
CA ILE A 130 12.44 29.34 -13.09
C ILE A 130 12.82 30.09 -11.80
N ASP A 131 12.10 31.19 -11.52
CA ASP A 131 12.20 31.91 -10.26
C ASP A 131 11.67 31.05 -9.10
N LEU A 132 12.53 30.18 -8.60
CA LEU A 132 12.31 29.34 -7.43
C LEU A 132 11.97 30.17 -6.17
N ARG A 133 12.38 31.45 -6.09
CA ARG A 133 12.00 32.33 -4.97
C ARG A 133 10.54 32.79 -5.05
N GLY A 134 9.99 32.91 -6.26
CA GLY A 134 8.55 33.13 -6.48
C GLY A 134 7.70 31.93 -6.10
N ILE A 135 8.17 30.72 -6.42
CA ILE A 135 7.48 29.45 -6.07
C ILE A 135 7.48 29.22 -4.56
N VAL A 136 8.59 29.51 -3.87
CA VAL A 136 8.67 29.43 -2.40
C VAL A 136 7.76 30.46 -1.71
N LYS A 137 7.57 31.65 -2.30
CA LYS A 137 6.63 32.66 -1.79
C LYS A 137 5.15 32.30 -2.01
N GLN A 138 4.86 31.46 -3.01
CA GLN A 138 3.50 31.00 -3.32
C GLN A 138 3.14 29.69 -2.60
N PHE A 139 4.09 29.06 -1.91
CA PHE A 139 3.86 27.88 -1.08
C PHE A 139 3.14 28.28 0.23
N LYS A 140 1.88 28.68 0.11
CA LYS A 140 0.94 28.69 1.24
C LYS A 140 0.52 27.25 1.51
N ALA A 141 1.35 26.52 2.25
CA ALA A 141 0.84 25.37 3.00
C ALA A 141 -0.36 25.86 3.82
N PRO A 142 -1.45 25.10 3.97
CA PRO A 142 -2.43 25.41 5.01
C PRO A 142 -1.63 25.58 6.31
N GLU A 143 -1.69 26.79 6.88
CA GLU A 143 -1.00 27.16 8.10
C GLU A 143 -1.61 26.37 9.26
N VAL A 144 -1.28 25.08 9.35
CA VAL A 144 -1.31 24.39 10.63
C VAL A 144 -0.16 25.00 11.39
N ASN A 145 -0.49 25.96 12.25
CA ASN A 145 0.44 26.74 13.07
C ASN A 145 1.03 25.85 14.18
N ILE A 146 1.66 24.74 13.76
CA ILE A 146 2.36 23.81 14.64
C ILE A 146 3.72 24.45 14.93
N PRO A 147 4.02 24.78 16.19
CA PRO A 147 5.33 25.31 16.55
C PRO A 147 6.43 24.38 16.03
N ARG A 148 7.53 24.95 15.52
CA ARG A 148 8.71 24.14 15.17
C ARG A 148 9.13 23.29 16.37
N GLY A 149 9.42 22.01 16.16
CA GLY A 149 9.75 21.06 17.22
C GLY A 149 8.56 20.50 18.00
N ALA A 150 7.33 20.96 17.75
CA ALA A 150 6.16 20.32 18.34
C ALA A 150 5.90 18.97 17.64
N ALA A 151 5.67 17.94 18.45
CA ALA A 151 5.16 16.67 17.95
C ALA A 151 3.88 16.94 17.14
N LEU A 152 3.75 16.27 16.00
CA LEU A 152 2.51 16.36 15.22
C LEU A 152 1.34 15.96 16.14
N PRO A 153 0.27 16.75 16.21
CA PRO A 153 -0.86 16.51 17.11
C PRO A 153 -1.75 15.36 16.62
N VAL A 154 -1.17 14.37 15.94
CA VAL A 154 -1.85 13.13 15.61
C VAL A 154 -1.81 12.26 16.86
N GLY A 155 -2.59 12.67 17.86
CA GLY A 155 -2.86 11.85 19.02
C GLY A 155 -3.69 10.66 18.56
N PHE A 156 -3.03 9.52 18.29
CA PHE A 156 -3.75 8.26 18.33
C PHE A 156 -4.25 8.11 19.75
N ILE A 157 -5.58 8.02 19.92
CA ILE A 157 -6.21 7.78 21.22
C ILE A 157 -5.46 6.62 21.85
N ASP A 158 -4.86 6.86 23.02
CA ASP A 158 -3.92 5.92 23.62
C ASP A 158 -4.62 4.59 23.87
N THR A 159 -4.38 3.63 22.97
CA THR A 159 -5.03 2.34 22.98
C THR A 159 -4.48 1.42 24.07
N GLU A 160 -3.60 1.90 24.94
CA GLU A 160 -3.21 1.16 26.14
C GLU A 160 -4.17 1.39 27.33
N ALA A 161 -5.05 2.39 27.25
CA ALA A 161 -6.09 2.59 28.26
C ALA A 161 -7.12 1.44 28.18
N LYS A 162 -7.09 0.55 29.19
CA LYS A 162 -7.93 -0.64 29.38
C LYS A 162 -9.38 -0.42 28.90
N GLY A 163 -9.69 -0.91 27.68
CA GLY A 163 -10.98 -0.71 26.99
C GLY A 163 -10.84 -0.38 25.49
N SER A 164 -9.65 0.06 25.09
CA SER A 164 -9.24 0.44 23.74
C SER A 164 -9.49 -0.57 22.61
N GLY A 165 -9.36 -1.88 22.89
CA GLY A 165 -9.41 -2.90 21.84
C GLY A 165 -10.76 -2.90 21.12
N THR A 166 -11.84 -2.66 21.84
CA THR A 166 -13.18 -2.54 21.24
C THR A 166 -13.30 -1.29 20.38
N PHE A 167 -12.67 -0.19 20.77
CA PHE A 167 -12.70 1.06 20.02
C PHE A 167 -11.87 0.96 18.72
N ALA A 168 -10.64 0.45 18.81
CA ALA A 168 -9.76 0.29 17.66
C ALA A 168 -10.34 -0.66 16.60
N LYS A 169 -10.98 -1.76 17.04
CA LYS A 169 -11.70 -2.66 16.13
C LYS A 169 -12.89 -2.00 15.44
N ARG A 170 -13.67 -1.19 16.16
CA ARG A 170 -14.77 -0.44 15.53
C ARG A 170 -14.25 0.51 14.45
N ARG A 171 -13.14 1.23 14.72
CA ARG A 171 -12.51 2.11 13.73
C ARG A 171 -12.02 1.33 12.50
N LEU A 172 -11.36 0.20 12.71
CA LEU A 172 -10.96 -0.70 11.63
C LEU A 172 -12.17 -1.19 10.82
N GLY A 173 -13.22 -1.66 11.49
CA GLY A 173 -14.46 -2.12 10.85
C GLY A 173 -15.15 -1.03 10.03
N ARG A 174 -15.15 0.22 10.52
CA ARG A 174 -15.66 1.37 9.77
C ARG A 174 -14.82 1.71 8.54
N GLY A 175 -13.49 1.72 8.66
CA GLY A 175 -12.59 1.92 7.53
C GLY A 175 -12.73 0.84 6.47
N ALA A 176 -12.79 -0.43 6.89
CA ALA A 176 -13.07 -1.58 6.04
C ALA A 176 -14.41 -1.43 5.27
N LEU A 177 -15.47 -1.09 6.00
CA LEU A 177 -16.79 -0.90 5.42
C LEU A 177 -16.80 0.23 4.39
N ALA A 178 -16.16 1.36 4.68
CA ALA A 178 -16.09 2.49 3.75
C ALA A 178 -15.41 2.10 2.43
N LEU A 179 -14.30 1.36 2.49
CA LEU A 179 -13.65 0.83 1.29
C LEU A 179 -14.54 -0.13 0.52
N ALA A 180 -15.28 -1.01 1.22
CA ALA A 180 -16.18 -1.96 0.59
C ALA A 180 -17.33 -1.24 -0.14
N LEU A 181 -17.92 -0.22 0.47
CA LEU A 181 -18.96 0.59 -0.16
C LEU A 181 -18.44 1.34 -1.38
N GLU A 182 -17.24 1.89 -1.30
CA GLU A 182 -16.62 2.58 -2.44
C GLU A 182 -16.38 1.61 -3.60
N GLN A 183 -15.84 0.41 -3.33
CA GLN A 183 -15.65 -0.60 -4.38
C GLN A 183 -16.98 -1.02 -5.02
N ILE A 184 -18.03 -1.14 -4.20
CA ILE A 184 -19.38 -1.44 -4.68
C ILE A 184 -19.94 -0.30 -5.54
N ALA A 185 -19.71 0.97 -5.16
CA ALA A 185 -20.14 2.12 -5.94
C ALA A 185 -19.43 2.16 -7.31
N VAL A 186 -18.12 1.95 -7.33
CA VAL A 186 -17.30 1.87 -8.55
C VAL A 186 -17.70 0.67 -9.42
N PHE A 187 -18.20 -0.42 -8.83
CA PHE A 187 -18.72 -1.56 -9.59
C PHE A 187 -19.97 -1.21 -10.40
N GLN A 188 -20.80 -0.27 -9.92
CA GLN A 188 -22.06 0.06 -10.59
C GLN A 188 -21.89 0.95 -11.82
N THR A 189 -20.81 1.73 -11.87
CA THR A 189 -20.61 2.75 -12.90
C THR A 189 -19.97 2.18 -14.17
N ASN A 190 -19.28 1.05 -14.09
CA ASN A 190 -18.54 0.46 -15.21
C ASN A 190 -19.29 -0.77 -15.76
N GLY A 191 -20.03 -0.57 -16.86
CA GLY A 191 -20.88 -1.61 -17.47
C GLY A 191 -20.17 -2.65 -18.33
N ASP A 192 -18.84 -2.71 -18.36
CA ASP A 192 -18.08 -3.66 -19.20
C ASP A 192 -17.74 -4.96 -18.47
N PHE A 193 -17.81 -6.10 -19.16
CA PHE A 193 -17.58 -7.43 -18.62
C PHE A 193 -16.17 -7.62 -18.06
N GLU A 194 -15.12 -7.15 -18.76
CA GLU A 194 -13.75 -7.23 -18.25
C GLU A 194 -13.57 -6.38 -16.98
N SER A 195 -14.20 -5.21 -16.96
CA SER A 195 -14.20 -4.34 -15.78
C SER A 195 -14.89 -5.02 -14.60
N SER A 196 -16.00 -5.73 -14.85
CA SER A 196 -16.74 -6.48 -13.83
C SER A 196 -15.92 -7.62 -13.21
N THR A 197 -15.10 -8.33 -14.01
CA THR A 197 -14.27 -9.45 -13.51
C THR A 197 -13.15 -8.95 -12.61
N ARG A 198 -12.44 -7.88 -13.02
CA ARG A 198 -11.39 -7.27 -12.20
C ARG A 198 -11.96 -6.68 -10.91
N GLN A 199 -13.08 -5.96 -10.99
CA GLN A 199 -13.72 -5.39 -9.82
C GLN A 199 -14.26 -6.45 -8.86
N ARG A 200 -14.83 -7.55 -9.38
CA ARG A 200 -15.21 -8.72 -8.58
C ARG A 200 -14.00 -9.30 -7.85
N SER A 201 -12.88 -9.48 -8.52
CA SER A 201 -11.63 -9.95 -7.90
C SER A 201 -11.18 -9.03 -6.76
N ARG A 202 -11.22 -7.69 -6.96
CA ARG A 202 -10.88 -6.70 -5.92
C ARG A 202 -11.79 -6.79 -4.71
N LEU A 203 -13.10 -6.86 -4.92
CA LEU A 203 -14.08 -7.01 -3.84
C LEU A 203 -13.82 -8.29 -3.04
N LEU A 204 -13.57 -9.42 -3.72
CA LEU A 204 -13.25 -10.68 -3.06
C LEU A 204 -12.01 -10.57 -2.18
N ARG A 205 -10.92 -10.01 -2.71
CA ARG A 205 -9.67 -9.82 -1.95
C ARG A 205 -9.85 -8.87 -0.77
N LEU A 206 -10.66 -7.81 -0.92
CA LEU A 206 -11.00 -6.92 0.20
C LEU A 206 -11.77 -7.66 1.30
N PHE A 207 -12.80 -8.44 0.95
CA PHE A 207 -13.55 -9.20 1.95
C PHE A 207 -12.72 -10.29 2.62
N GLN A 208 -11.83 -10.93 1.87
CA GLN A 208 -10.83 -11.85 2.41
C GLN A 208 -9.92 -11.15 3.42
N ALA A 209 -9.45 -9.93 3.14
CA ALA A 209 -8.66 -9.15 4.09
C ALA A 209 -9.46 -8.81 5.36
N ILE A 210 -10.73 -8.40 5.22
CA ILE A 210 -11.64 -8.11 6.35
C ILE A 210 -11.85 -9.35 7.22
N ALA A 211 -12.13 -10.50 6.61
CA ALA A 211 -12.36 -11.75 7.30
C ALA A 211 -11.07 -12.25 7.98
N SER A 212 -9.95 -12.18 7.28
CA SER A 212 -8.64 -12.60 7.78
C SER A 212 -8.19 -11.76 8.96
N ALA A 213 -8.49 -10.46 8.96
CA ALA A 213 -8.28 -9.54 10.07
C ALA A 213 -9.23 -9.78 11.27
N GLY A 214 -10.26 -10.61 11.11
CA GLY A 214 -11.28 -10.87 12.14
C GLY A 214 -12.26 -9.71 12.34
N LEU A 215 -12.44 -8.85 11.32
CA LEU A 215 -13.21 -7.60 11.39
C LEU A 215 -14.64 -7.72 10.85
N ALA A 216 -15.10 -8.93 10.51
CA ALA A 216 -16.41 -9.13 9.89
C ALA A 216 -17.57 -8.66 10.80
N GLU A 217 -17.50 -8.96 12.12
CA GLU A 217 -18.53 -8.53 13.09
C GLU A 217 -18.56 -7.00 13.22
N GLU A 218 -17.41 -6.33 13.24
CA GLU A 218 -17.32 -4.88 13.39
C GLU A 218 -17.70 -4.12 12.12
N ALA A 219 -17.33 -4.63 10.95
CA ALA A 219 -17.79 -4.08 9.67
C ALA A 219 -19.31 -4.23 9.55
N TYR A 220 -19.87 -5.36 9.98
CA TYR A 220 -21.33 -5.56 10.08
C TYR A 220 -21.98 -4.55 11.02
N ALA A 221 -21.47 -4.41 12.24
CA ALA A 221 -22.04 -3.50 13.23
C ALA A 221 -21.98 -2.03 12.75
N ALA A 222 -20.92 -1.66 12.01
CA ALA A 222 -20.81 -0.35 11.37
C ALA A 222 -21.86 -0.16 10.26
N ALA A 223 -22.20 -1.22 9.53
CA ALA A 223 -23.20 -1.18 8.46
C ALA A 223 -24.64 -1.10 8.99
N GLU A 224 -24.95 -1.83 10.05
CA GLU A 224 -26.29 -1.84 10.68
C GLU A 224 -26.71 -0.45 11.16
N GLY A 225 -25.76 0.34 11.66
CA GLY A 225 -25.99 1.72 12.09
C GLY A 225 -26.14 2.74 10.95
N ASN A 226 -25.91 2.35 9.68
CA ASN A 226 -25.91 3.27 8.56
C ASN A 226 -27.18 3.09 7.71
N THR A 227 -28.11 4.04 7.84
CA THR A 227 -29.40 4.05 7.13
C THR A 227 -29.27 4.13 5.61
N VAL A 228 -28.24 4.81 5.10
CA VAL A 228 -27.96 4.88 3.65
C VAL A 228 -27.62 3.50 3.11
N ILE A 229 -26.73 2.79 3.80
CA ILE A 229 -26.39 1.41 3.47
C ILE A 229 -27.65 0.55 3.55
N LYS A 230 -28.36 0.56 4.68
CA LYS A 230 -29.60 -0.23 4.85
C LYS A 230 -30.61 -0.01 3.72
N ASN A 231 -30.83 1.24 3.31
CA ASN A 231 -31.73 1.59 2.22
C ASN A 231 -31.23 1.09 0.86
N TRP A 232 -29.94 1.30 0.57
CA TRP A 232 -29.30 0.80 -0.66
C TRP A 232 -29.39 -0.74 -0.76
N LEU A 233 -29.09 -1.44 0.34
CA LEU A 233 -29.14 -2.90 0.42
C LEU A 233 -30.58 -3.39 0.16
N THR A 234 -31.56 -2.74 0.76
CA THR A 234 -32.99 -3.06 0.60
C THR A 234 -33.44 -2.89 -0.86
N GLN A 235 -33.12 -1.74 -1.48
CA GLN A 235 -33.45 -1.46 -2.89
C GLN A 235 -32.86 -2.51 -3.85
N ARG A 236 -31.60 -2.91 -3.65
CA ARG A 236 -30.95 -3.92 -4.50
C ARG A 236 -31.49 -5.33 -4.27
N PHE A 237 -31.85 -5.66 -3.03
CA PHE A 237 -32.48 -6.95 -2.74
C PHE A 237 -33.81 -7.10 -3.48
N ASP A 238 -34.58 -6.02 -3.61
CA ASP A 238 -35.81 -6.01 -4.40
C ASP A 238 -35.57 -6.27 -5.90
N HIS A 239 -34.44 -5.82 -6.44
CA HIS A 239 -34.02 -6.14 -7.81
C HIS A 239 -33.50 -7.57 -8.00
N LEU A 240 -33.20 -8.30 -6.93
CA LEU A 240 -32.76 -9.70 -6.96
C LEU A 240 -33.92 -10.70 -6.82
N LYS A 241 -35.11 -10.25 -6.40
CA LYS A 241 -36.35 -11.06 -6.35
C LYS A 241 -36.74 -11.78 -7.67
N PRO A 242 -36.45 -11.26 -8.88
CA PRO A 242 -36.85 -11.91 -10.14
C PRO A 242 -36.04 -13.16 -10.51
N PHE A 243 -34.93 -13.49 -9.83
CA PHE A 243 -34.05 -14.61 -10.19
C PHE A 243 -34.60 -16.02 -9.84
N GLY A 244 -35.90 -16.14 -9.52
CA GLY A 244 -36.67 -17.37 -9.79
C GLY A 244 -36.87 -18.38 -8.65
N PRO A 245 -37.65 -19.46 -8.91
CA PRO A 245 -38.27 -20.37 -7.91
C PRO A 245 -37.31 -21.29 -7.14
N TYR A 246 -36.00 -21.16 -7.32
CA TYR A 246 -34.98 -21.89 -6.55
C TYR A 246 -34.65 -21.21 -5.21
N TRP A 247 -35.43 -20.19 -4.85
CA TRP A 247 -35.23 -19.35 -3.68
C TRP A 247 -36.49 -19.31 -2.79
N PRO A 248 -36.91 -20.40 -2.13
CA PRO A 248 -37.89 -20.29 -1.07
C PRO A 248 -37.15 -19.80 0.18
N LEU A 249 -36.97 -18.49 0.33
CA LEU A 249 -36.85 -17.95 1.68
C LEU A 249 -38.15 -18.34 2.40
N PRO A 250 -38.09 -19.08 3.52
CA PRO A 250 -39.29 -19.32 4.31
C PRO A 250 -39.95 -17.98 4.60
N GLU A 251 -41.27 -17.87 4.44
CA GLU A 251 -42.02 -16.62 4.67
C GLU A 251 -41.79 -16.04 6.10
N SER A 252 -41.27 -16.87 7.00
CA SER A 252 -40.92 -16.54 8.37
C SER A 252 -39.55 -15.88 8.56
N VAL A 253 -38.69 -15.76 7.53
CA VAL A 253 -37.36 -15.19 7.74
C VAL A 253 -37.36 -13.67 7.56
N ASP A 254 -37.04 -13.00 8.65
CA ASP A 254 -36.83 -11.56 8.73
C ASP A 254 -35.70 -11.14 7.77
N THR A 255 -36.07 -10.64 6.60
CA THR A 255 -35.16 -10.22 5.53
C THR A 255 -34.19 -9.14 6.02
N SER A 256 -34.57 -8.34 7.02
CA SER A 256 -33.68 -7.34 7.62
C SER A 256 -32.46 -7.95 8.33
N LYS A 257 -32.53 -9.23 8.72
CA LYS A 257 -31.42 -10.00 9.33
C LYS A 257 -30.62 -10.84 8.34
N ILE A 258 -31.21 -11.13 7.18
CA ILE A 258 -30.62 -12.01 6.15
C ILE A 258 -29.85 -11.22 5.08
N ILE A 259 -30.31 -10.01 4.78
CA ILE A 259 -29.73 -9.16 3.74
C ILE A 259 -28.19 -9.05 3.89
N PRO A 260 -27.60 -8.78 5.06
CA PRO A 260 -26.14 -8.67 5.24
C PRO A 260 -25.34 -9.96 4.98
N SER A 261 -25.85 -11.11 5.41
CA SER A 261 -25.25 -12.41 5.11
C SER A 261 -25.35 -12.74 3.62
N LEU A 262 -26.43 -12.32 2.97
CA LEU A 262 -26.58 -12.47 1.53
C LEU A 262 -25.72 -11.49 0.73
N ILE A 263 -25.46 -10.29 1.23
CA ILE A 263 -24.55 -9.34 0.59
C ILE A 263 -23.15 -9.93 0.54
N LEU A 264 -22.67 -10.45 1.65
CA LEU A 264 -21.35 -11.07 1.73
C LEU A 264 -21.28 -12.41 0.98
N ALA A 265 -22.36 -13.22 0.93
CA ALA A 265 -22.43 -14.43 0.10
C ALA A 265 -22.50 -14.12 -1.41
N PHE A 266 -23.27 -13.11 -1.80
CA PHE A 266 -23.41 -12.61 -3.18
C PHE A 266 -22.09 -12.01 -3.66
N LEU A 267 -21.38 -11.29 -2.78
CA LEU A 267 -20.09 -10.68 -3.08
C LEU A 267 -18.94 -11.71 -3.04
N ALA A 268 -18.97 -12.72 -2.17
CA ALA A 268 -18.01 -13.83 -2.12
C ALA A 268 -18.09 -14.79 -3.32
N THR A 269 -19.26 -14.88 -3.95
CA THR A 269 -19.49 -15.70 -5.16
C THR A 269 -19.61 -14.88 -6.44
N GLY A 270 -19.42 -13.56 -6.32
CA GLY A 270 -19.60 -12.51 -7.33
C GLY A 270 -20.69 -12.75 -8.38
N GLY A 271 -21.86 -13.20 -7.93
CA GLY A 271 -23.07 -13.31 -8.75
C GLY A 271 -23.11 -14.47 -9.77
N GLY A 272 -22.18 -15.42 -9.73
CA GLY A 272 -22.25 -16.62 -10.58
C GLY A 272 -23.08 -17.72 -9.91
N ALA A 273 -24.25 -18.05 -10.48
CA ALA A 273 -25.25 -18.95 -9.90
C ALA A 273 -24.77 -20.39 -9.63
N ASP A 274 -23.65 -20.81 -10.24
CA ASP A 274 -23.24 -22.21 -10.28
C ASP A 274 -22.52 -22.71 -9.00
N LEU A 275 -22.14 -21.81 -8.08
CA LEU A 275 -21.48 -22.16 -6.80
C LEU A 275 -22.41 -22.05 -5.57
N TRP A 276 -23.71 -21.83 -5.77
CA TRP A 276 -24.58 -21.29 -4.72
C TRP A 276 -25.15 -22.26 -3.67
N PRO A 277 -25.54 -23.51 -3.98
CA PRO A 277 -26.27 -24.33 -3.01
C PRO A 277 -25.42 -24.75 -1.79
N GLU A 278 -24.15 -25.09 -1.99
CA GLU A 278 -23.25 -25.55 -0.92
C GLU A 278 -22.66 -24.37 -0.11
N VAL A 279 -22.40 -23.26 -0.78
CA VAL A 279 -21.89 -22.01 -0.18
C VAL A 279 -22.93 -21.40 0.77
N LEU A 280 -24.19 -21.33 0.34
CA LEU A 280 -25.27 -20.71 1.11
C LEU A 280 -25.71 -21.53 2.34
N HIS A 281 -25.70 -22.86 2.26
CA HIS A 281 -25.99 -23.70 3.43
C HIS A 281 -25.00 -23.46 4.57
N GLY A 282 -23.76 -23.07 4.24
CA GLY A 282 -22.81 -22.52 5.20
C GLY A 282 -23.28 -21.18 5.76
N PHE A 283 -23.43 -20.15 4.93
CA PHE A 283 -23.56 -18.73 5.34
C PHE A 283 -24.59 -18.39 6.44
N PHE A 284 -25.65 -19.20 6.61
CA PHE A 284 -26.68 -18.99 7.62
C PHE A 284 -26.33 -19.53 9.02
N GLU A 285 -25.26 -20.33 9.14
CA GLU A 285 -24.68 -20.71 10.43
C GLU A 285 -23.54 -19.75 10.81
N PRO A 286 -23.52 -19.15 12.01
CA PRO A 286 -22.41 -18.34 12.50
C PRO A 286 -21.03 -19.02 12.45
N ASP A 287 -21.01 -20.34 12.26
CA ASP A 287 -19.82 -21.18 12.25
C ASP A 287 -19.23 -21.35 10.83
N SER A 288 -19.97 -21.06 9.76
CA SER A 288 -19.48 -21.15 8.38
C SER A 288 -18.58 -20.00 7.93
N TRP A 289 -18.77 -18.82 8.50
CA TRP A 289 -17.87 -17.68 8.36
C TRP A 289 -16.44 -18.04 8.77
N ARG A 290 -16.29 -19.01 9.68
CA ARG A 290 -15.01 -19.55 10.12
C ARG A 290 -14.36 -20.38 9.02
N TRP A 291 -15.16 -21.16 8.28
CA TRP A 291 -14.70 -21.97 7.15
C TRP A 291 -14.31 -21.10 5.96
N PHE A 292 -15.11 -20.09 5.63
CA PHE A 292 -14.76 -19.12 4.57
C PHE A 292 -13.58 -18.25 4.93
N GLY A 293 -13.52 -17.71 6.16
CA GLY A 293 -12.37 -16.96 6.64
C GLY A 293 -11.08 -17.79 6.57
N TRP A 294 -11.15 -19.07 6.93
CA TRP A 294 -10.04 -20.01 6.77
C TRP A 294 -9.70 -20.29 5.30
N TYR A 295 -10.69 -20.63 4.46
CA TYR A 295 -10.51 -20.91 3.03
C TYR A 295 -9.88 -19.74 2.27
N PHE A 296 -10.34 -18.52 2.53
CA PHE A 296 -9.78 -17.32 1.94
C PHE A 296 -8.44 -16.94 2.57
N SER A 297 -8.20 -17.17 3.87
CA SER A 297 -6.89 -16.85 4.49
C SER A 297 -5.70 -17.65 3.95
N GLN A 298 -5.94 -18.73 3.19
CA GLN A 298 -4.90 -19.60 2.62
C GLN A 298 -4.24 -19.06 1.35
N ARG A 299 -4.73 -17.94 0.78
CA ARG A 299 -4.06 -17.30 -0.36
C ARG A 299 -3.08 -16.23 0.14
N GLU A 300 -1.79 -16.42 -0.17
CA GLU A 300 -0.76 -15.38 -0.06
C GLU A 300 -1.08 -14.26 -1.05
N ASP A 301 -1.99 -13.38 -0.67
CA ASP A 301 -2.26 -12.16 -1.41
C ASP A 301 -1.23 -11.10 -1.01
N ASP A 302 -0.51 -10.57 -2.00
CA ASP A 302 0.32 -9.37 -1.83
C ASP A 302 -0.56 -8.22 -1.33
N PRO A 303 -0.42 -7.78 -0.05
CA PRO A 303 -1.26 -6.74 0.51
C PRO A 303 -1.00 -5.39 -0.16
N VAL A 304 0.18 -5.18 -0.74
CA VAL A 304 0.50 -3.95 -1.46
C VAL A 304 -0.28 -3.90 -2.78
N GLY A 305 -0.27 -5.01 -3.54
CA GLY A 305 -1.07 -5.15 -4.75
C GLY A 305 -2.56 -4.94 -4.49
N LEU A 306 -3.10 -5.49 -3.39
CA LEU A 306 -4.49 -5.22 -2.98
C LEU A 306 -4.74 -3.72 -2.77
N LEU A 307 -3.93 -3.05 -1.96
CA LEU A 307 -4.13 -1.62 -1.65
C LEU A 307 -3.94 -0.72 -2.88
N ALA A 308 -3.10 -1.11 -3.84
CA ALA A 308 -2.92 -0.39 -5.10
C ALA A 308 -4.15 -0.48 -6.02
N GLU A 309 -4.97 -1.52 -5.88
CA GLU A 309 -6.15 -1.76 -6.72
C GLU A 309 -7.44 -1.18 -6.15
N LEU A 310 -7.52 -1.00 -4.82
CA LEU A 310 -8.71 -0.49 -4.15
C LEU A 310 -8.82 1.02 -4.33
N ALA A 311 -10.00 1.49 -4.75
CA ALA A 311 -10.33 2.92 -4.74
C ALA A 311 -10.56 3.44 -3.31
N VAL A 312 -10.13 4.66 -3.06
CA VAL A 312 -10.38 5.41 -1.81
C VAL A 312 -11.75 6.09 -1.90
N PRO A 313 -12.50 6.24 -0.79
CA PRO A 313 -13.76 6.96 -0.78
C PRO A 313 -13.63 8.34 -1.42
N ALA A 314 -14.58 8.72 -2.28
CA ALA A 314 -14.51 9.98 -3.04
C ALA A 314 -14.24 11.21 -2.13
N GLU A 315 -14.88 11.27 -0.96
CA GLU A 315 -14.65 12.31 0.06
C GLU A 315 -13.17 12.44 0.46
N LEU A 316 -12.46 11.32 0.58
CA LEU A 316 -11.04 11.30 0.93
C LEU A 316 -10.16 11.60 -0.29
N ALA A 317 -10.54 11.15 -1.49
CA ALA A 317 -9.81 11.48 -2.72
C ALA A 317 -9.81 13.00 -2.98
N ASP A 318 -10.95 13.65 -2.78
CA ASP A 318 -11.12 15.11 -2.89
C ASP A 318 -10.28 15.86 -1.85
N ALA A 319 -10.28 15.34 -0.61
CA ALA A 319 -9.50 15.92 0.49
C ALA A 319 -7.99 15.96 0.18
N TYR A 320 -7.48 15.00 -0.59
CA TYR A 320 -6.08 14.88 -0.97
C TYR A 320 -5.76 15.47 -2.35
N LYS A 321 -6.70 16.16 -2.99
CA LYS A 321 -6.55 16.76 -4.33
C LYS A 321 -5.99 15.76 -5.34
N ALA A 322 -6.52 14.54 -5.34
CA ALA A 322 -6.16 13.56 -6.35
C ALA A 322 -6.35 14.16 -7.75
N GLN A 323 -5.49 13.79 -8.70
CA GLN A 323 -5.61 14.24 -10.08
C GLN A 323 -7.00 13.86 -10.62
N ALA A 324 -7.65 14.78 -11.32
CA ALA A 324 -9.04 14.63 -11.76
C ALA A 324 -9.29 13.39 -12.64
N ASP A 325 -8.25 12.87 -13.28
CA ASP A 325 -8.37 11.87 -14.34
C ASP A 325 -8.23 10.41 -13.85
N ALA A 326 -7.88 10.17 -12.58
CA ALA A 326 -7.75 8.80 -12.05
C ALA A 326 -8.19 8.70 -10.57
N PRO A 327 -8.98 7.66 -10.20
CA PRO A 327 -9.35 7.44 -8.81
C PRO A 327 -8.11 7.15 -7.97
N MET A 328 -8.00 7.83 -6.82
CA MET A 328 -6.92 7.59 -5.87
C MET A 328 -7.01 6.18 -5.31
N SER A 329 -5.92 5.42 -5.40
CA SER A 329 -5.83 4.10 -4.75
C SER A 329 -5.61 4.22 -3.25
N VAL A 330 -6.00 3.18 -2.49
CA VAL A 330 -5.76 3.13 -1.03
C VAL A 330 -4.27 3.16 -0.72
N GLY A 331 -3.44 2.54 -1.56
CA GLY A 331 -1.99 2.63 -1.47
C GLY A 331 -1.47 4.06 -1.60
N GLN A 332 -1.91 4.80 -2.64
CA GLN A 332 -1.56 6.22 -2.81
C GLN A 332 -2.05 7.07 -1.63
N PHE A 333 -3.27 6.83 -1.17
CA PHE A 333 -3.82 7.53 0.00
C PHE A 333 -2.99 7.27 1.26
N LEU A 334 -2.62 6.03 1.54
CA LEU A 334 -1.82 5.71 2.72
C LEU A 334 -0.46 6.41 2.68
N PHE A 335 0.19 6.48 1.53
CA PHE A 335 1.44 7.23 1.39
C PHE A 335 1.26 8.73 1.60
N SER A 336 0.22 9.32 1.02
CA SER A 336 -0.11 10.73 1.23
C SER A 336 -0.46 11.03 2.70
N PHE A 337 -1.19 10.11 3.34
CA PHE A 337 -1.51 10.17 4.76
C PHE A 337 -0.24 10.12 5.62
N LEU A 338 0.69 9.22 5.31
CA LEU A 338 1.97 9.15 6.03
C LEU A 338 2.82 10.41 5.82
N ALA A 339 2.78 11.02 4.64
CA ALA A 339 3.52 12.25 4.35
C ALA A 339 2.94 13.49 5.05
N ALA A 340 1.62 13.56 5.20
CA ALA A 340 0.92 14.72 5.76
C ALA A 340 -0.33 14.33 6.56
N PRO A 341 -0.18 13.62 7.70
CA PRO A 341 -1.32 13.05 8.44
C PRO A 341 -2.26 14.13 9.01
N GLN A 342 -1.77 15.35 9.21
CA GLN A 342 -2.57 16.51 9.61
C GLN A 342 -3.68 16.85 8.61
N LEU A 343 -3.46 16.64 7.30
CA LEU A 343 -4.49 16.90 6.28
C LEU A 343 -5.67 15.94 6.42
N ALA A 344 -5.44 14.73 6.92
CA ALA A 344 -6.49 13.77 7.23
C ALA A 344 -7.20 14.11 8.54
N ALA A 345 -6.44 14.43 9.59
CA ALA A 345 -6.98 14.68 10.93
C ALA A 345 -7.94 15.89 10.95
N GLU A 346 -7.68 16.91 10.14
CA GLU A 346 -8.54 18.10 10.05
C GLU A 346 -9.84 17.86 9.27
N LYS A 347 -9.87 16.86 8.40
CA LYS A 347 -10.92 16.73 7.38
C LYS A 347 -11.94 15.65 7.67
N SER A 348 -11.52 14.48 8.17
CA SER A 348 -12.45 13.38 8.38
C SER A 348 -11.87 12.29 9.28
N ASP A 349 -12.62 11.88 10.31
CA ASP A 349 -12.33 10.67 11.10
C ASP A 349 -12.18 9.43 10.20
N LEU A 350 -12.88 9.44 9.06
CA LEU A 350 -12.82 8.40 8.04
C LEU A 350 -11.41 8.21 7.48
N ALA A 351 -10.63 9.29 7.34
CA ALA A 351 -9.28 9.21 6.80
C ALA A 351 -8.38 8.37 7.71
N ILE A 352 -8.49 8.57 9.03
CA ILE A 352 -7.76 7.79 10.02
C ILE A 352 -8.26 6.34 10.02
N GLU A 353 -9.57 6.11 9.91
CA GLU A 353 -10.16 4.76 9.86
C GLU A 353 -9.68 3.97 8.63
N VAL A 354 -9.65 4.60 7.45
CA VAL A 354 -9.14 4.00 6.21
C VAL A 354 -7.63 3.77 6.28
N ALA A 355 -6.85 4.72 6.80
CA ALA A 355 -5.40 4.55 6.97
C ALA A 355 -5.07 3.40 7.95
N LEU A 356 -5.83 3.29 9.04
CA LEU A 356 -5.70 2.22 10.01
C LEU A 356 -6.03 0.86 9.39
N PHE A 357 -7.10 0.76 8.61
CA PHE A 357 -7.44 -0.49 7.92
C PHE A 357 -6.42 -0.86 6.83
N ALA A 358 -5.94 0.11 6.04
CA ALA A 358 -4.88 -0.12 5.06
C ALA A 358 -3.60 -0.66 5.73
N SER A 359 -3.25 -0.10 6.89
CA SER A 359 -2.11 -0.58 7.69
C SER A 359 -2.36 -1.96 8.26
N ALA A 360 -3.59 -2.28 8.67
CA ALA A 360 -3.99 -3.62 9.08
C ALA A 360 -3.75 -4.65 7.96
N CYS A 361 -4.06 -4.33 6.71
CA CYS A 361 -3.75 -5.20 5.57
C CYS A 361 -2.25 -5.48 5.43
N LEU A 362 -1.39 -4.47 5.66
CA LEU A 362 0.07 -4.62 5.55
C LEU A 362 0.67 -5.49 6.65
N VAL A 363 0.16 -5.40 7.89
CA VAL A 363 0.69 -6.17 9.02
C VAL A 363 0.06 -7.56 9.16
N LEU A 364 -1.06 -7.81 8.47
CA LEU A 364 -1.84 -9.04 8.59
C LEU A 364 -1.00 -10.32 8.39
N PRO A 365 -0.11 -10.43 7.38
CA PRO A 365 0.73 -11.63 7.23
C PRO A 365 1.64 -11.88 8.44
N SER A 366 2.18 -10.81 9.04
CA SER A 366 3.01 -10.89 10.25
C SER A 366 2.21 -11.28 11.49
N VAL A 367 0.93 -10.91 11.55
CA VAL A 367 0.04 -11.34 12.63
C VAL A 367 -0.36 -12.79 12.46
N GLN A 368 -0.68 -13.22 11.23
CA GLN A 368 -1.06 -14.59 10.92
C GLN A 368 0.05 -15.59 11.25
N SER A 369 1.30 -15.28 10.94
CA SER A 369 2.45 -16.15 11.24
C SER A 369 2.73 -16.34 12.74
N ARG A 370 2.20 -15.46 13.60
CA ARG A 370 2.34 -15.55 15.06
C ARG A 370 1.18 -16.29 15.75
N LEU A 371 0.08 -16.51 15.04
CA LEU A 371 -1.05 -17.23 15.61
C LEU A 371 -0.77 -18.73 15.54
N PRO A 372 -0.92 -19.48 16.65
CA PRO A 372 -0.76 -20.92 16.63
C PRO A 372 -1.75 -21.55 15.65
N ASP A 373 -1.31 -22.58 14.93
CA ASP A 373 -2.02 -23.25 13.83
C ASP A 373 -3.22 -24.10 14.31
N HIS A 374 -3.85 -23.75 15.44
CA HIS A 374 -4.64 -24.67 16.26
C HIS A 374 -6.05 -24.15 16.58
N GLY A 375 -6.99 -24.41 15.68
CA GLY A 375 -8.22 -25.13 16.03
C GLY A 375 -9.28 -24.53 16.97
N ILE A 376 -9.11 -23.37 17.63
CA ILE A 376 -10.04 -22.89 18.67
C ILE A 376 -10.69 -21.55 18.28
N TYR A 377 -11.61 -21.67 17.32
CA TYR A 377 -12.07 -20.66 16.36
C TYR A 377 -12.98 -19.51 16.81
N ARG A 378 -13.24 -19.25 18.10
CA ARG A 378 -14.13 -18.13 18.51
C ARG A 378 -13.56 -17.13 19.50
N ARG A 379 -12.72 -17.57 20.43
CA ARG A 379 -11.93 -16.63 21.26
C ARG A 379 -10.81 -15.99 20.43
N GLU A 380 -10.36 -16.69 19.38
CA GLU A 380 -9.30 -16.24 18.49
C GLU A 380 -9.70 -15.08 17.57
N THR A 381 -10.94 -14.99 17.05
CA THR A 381 -11.31 -13.90 16.13
C THR A 381 -11.29 -12.54 16.81
N ARG A 382 -11.85 -12.45 18.02
CA ARG A 382 -11.79 -11.22 18.82
C ARG A 382 -10.37 -10.89 19.25
N HIS A 383 -9.56 -11.89 19.60
CA HIS A 383 -8.16 -11.64 19.94
C HIS A 383 -7.36 -11.17 18.72
N ARG A 384 -7.60 -11.79 17.56
CA ARG A 384 -6.99 -11.47 16.27
C ARG A 384 -7.28 -10.04 15.85
N ALA A 385 -8.54 -9.62 15.84
CA ALA A 385 -8.89 -8.26 15.47
C ALA A 385 -8.24 -7.21 16.41
N ALA A 386 -8.09 -7.53 17.69
CA ALA A 386 -7.40 -6.64 18.64
C ALA A 386 -5.89 -6.58 18.35
N LEU A 387 -5.27 -7.73 18.06
CA LEU A 387 -3.86 -7.82 17.73
C LEU A 387 -3.54 -7.14 16.40
N VAL A 388 -4.37 -7.34 15.38
CA VAL A 388 -4.26 -6.66 14.08
C VAL A 388 -4.39 -5.15 14.26
N ALA A 389 -5.36 -4.68 15.07
CA ALA A 389 -5.49 -3.26 15.37
C ALA A 389 -4.25 -2.69 16.05
N PHE A 390 -3.73 -3.39 17.04
CA PHE A 390 -2.53 -2.99 17.76
C PHE A 390 -1.31 -2.92 16.84
N GLU A 391 -1.06 -3.94 16.02
CA GLU A 391 0.07 -3.96 15.09
C GLU A 391 -0.09 -2.93 13.97
N ALA A 392 -1.32 -2.69 13.49
CA ALA A 392 -1.61 -1.66 12.48
C ALA A 392 -1.31 -0.27 13.01
N GLU A 393 -1.72 0.01 14.25
CA GLU A 393 -1.44 1.29 14.92
C GLU A 393 0.05 1.46 15.19
N LYS A 394 0.72 0.41 15.69
CA LYS A 394 2.17 0.40 15.89
C LYS A 394 2.91 0.67 14.58
N TRP A 395 2.48 0.04 13.48
CA TRP A 395 3.04 0.25 12.15
C TRP A 395 2.84 1.69 11.68
N LEU A 396 1.64 2.26 11.82
CA LEU A 396 1.39 3.67 11.50
C LEU A 396 2.29 4.59 12.31
N ARG A 397 2.33 4.44 13.65
CA ARG A 397 3.18 5.23 14.55
C ARG A 397 4.66 5.16 14.16
N GLY A 398 5.14 3.99 13.75
CA GLY A 398 6.52 3.79 13.30
C GLY A 398 6.85 4.40 11.93
N ASN A 399 5.85 4.57 11.06
CA ASN A 399 6.04 5.06 9.69
C ASN A 399 5.65 6.54 9.50
N MET A 400 4.88 7.13 10.42
CA MET A 400 4.59 8.56 10.37
C MET A 400 5.82 9.39 10.76
N PRO A 401 5.96 10.60 10.19
CA PRO A 401 6.96 11.55 10.64
C PRO A 401 6.69 11.87 12.12
N GLN A 402 7.63 11.52 12.99
CA GLN A 402 7.57 11.83 14.43
C GLN A 402 7.84 13.31 14.68
N LYS A 403 8.55 13.97 13.76
CA LYS A 403 8.93 15.38 13.79
C LYS A 403 8.78 15.99 12.40
N ILE A 404 8.46 17.28 12.33
CA ILE A 404 8.30 18.02 11.07
C ILE A 404 9.63 18.10 10.32
N PHE A 405 10.74 18.19 11.06
CA PHE A 405 12.10 18.23 10.53
C PHE A 405 12.98 17.21 11.30
N SER A 406 14.08 16.77 10.68
CA SER A 406 15.12 16.05 11.42
C SER A 406 15.74 16.97 12.48
N GLU A 407 16.28 16.41 13.56
CA GLU A 407 16.93 17.21 14.62
C GLU A 407 18.03 18.12 14.06
N VAL A 408 18.76 17.64 13.06
CA VAL A 408 19.78 18.41 12.33
C VAL A 408 19.16 19.56 11.55
N ALA A 409 18.05 19.32 10.84
CA ALA A 409 17.35 20.38 10.12
C ALA A 409 16.69 21.39 11.08
N GLU A 410 16.22 20.95 12.25
CA GLU A 410 15.72 21.84 13.32
C GLU A 410 16.85 22.72 13.89
N ALA A 411 18.02 22.14 14.13
CA ALA A 411 19.20 22.88 14.60
C ALA A 411 19.60 23.98 13.59
N LEU A 412 19.69 23.63 12.30
CA LEU A 412 20.02 24.57 11.22
C LEU A 412 18.96 25.67 11.05
N LEU A 413 17.68 25.34 11.17
CA LEU A 413 16.58 26.30 11.12
C LEU A 413 16.58 27.24 12.33
N THR A 414 17.04 26.76 13.48
CA THR A 414 17.18 27.55 14.72
C THR A 414 18.36 28.50 14.62
N GLU A 415 19.51 28.02 14.17
CA GLU A 415 20.74 28.81 13.98
C GLU A 415 20.53 29.93 12.96
N ARG A 416 19.90 29.63 11.81
CA ARG A 416 19.57 30.64 10.79
C ARG A 416 18.63 31.73 11.34
N ASN A 417 17.66 31.36 12.17
CA ASN A 417 16.74 32.34 12.76
C ASN A 417 17.44 33.23 13.80
N GLN A 418 18.40 32.70 14.55
CA GLN A 418 19.21 33.51 15.48
C GLN A 418 20.10 34.51 14.72
N MET A 419 20.64 34.11 13.56
CA MET A 419 21.41 35.01 12.71
C MET A 419 20.57 36.10 12.02
N ALA A 420 19.26 35.88 11.83
CA ALA A 420 18.37 36.85 11.18
C ALA A 420 17.83 37.94 12.13
N VAL A 421 18.12 37.86 13.43
CA VAL A 421 17.66 38.80 14.47
C VAL A 421 18.74 39.84 14.83
N VAL A 422 19.93 39.73 14.22
CA VAL A 422 21.03 40.73 14.31
C VAL A 422 21.03 41.58 13.06
#